data_AF-A0AAD8DK56-F1
#
_entry.id   AF-A0AAD8DK56-F1
#
_cell.length_a   1.000
_cell.length_b   1.000
_cell.length_c   1.000
_cell.angle_alpha   90.00
_cell.angle_beta   90.00
_cell.angle_gamma   90.00
#
_symmetry.space_group_name_H-M   'P 1'
#
loop_
_entity.id
_entity.type
_entity.pdbx_description
1 polymer ?
#
loop_
_entity_poly.entity_id
_entity_poly.type
_entity_poly.pdbx_seq_one_letter_code
_entity_poly.pdbx_strand_id
1 'polypeptide(L)'
;MNNKMYKKRAGTSGIQGQLYETKLISLIYFRLTHGDSVEQFSLATNRDDIGEFDDVCFIANIKGFDKPLAVFLQAKHRENDKLLTFTSETDLAKYFSSYLKIRRAFEPSGKDMIFERKYDETECFFIMYTTTKGSPKNKMYEGAFAECLKELIGTGGCCTQPSYTDDDLDLLCKIVMKDQITTLATQLAKFICDESDSEMSTNNDIMLRYHVILALNVFDVSEIQPEGHRIASFRQDFFTNNEEFIVLIKNILCLEVLKKQKSEKNNGQSLLLKFLSKPSDVTTLSKLIGSVLTYKNDKLELISESITDDLKQQLDKANVPQATVYEAAELAAKEYLLSLKLKVPASFGNKDLTIRGDNKKIEKRLNYLTTKFIELLKQSEPNDIVTIDESLGDGFLKLNGGIACAVGNILVFDETSRFLKFTDNCES
;
A
#
# COMPACT_ATOMS: atom_id res chain seq x y z
N MET A 1 -18.49 -47.55 -0.58
CA MET A 1 -17.26 -48.08 0.05
C MET A 1 -17.27 -47.71 1.53
N ASN A 2 -17.11 -48.69 2.43
CA ASN A 2 -17.00 -48.43 3.87
C ASN A 2 -15.64 -47.78 4.16
N ASN A 3 -15.63 -46.48 4.48
CA ASN A 3 -14.44 -45.76 4.94
C ASN A 3 -14.03 -46.28 6.32
N LYS A 4 -13.17 -47.31 6.35
CA LYS A 4 -12.45 -47.69 7.57
C LYS A 4 -11.46 -46.58 7.91
N MET A 5 -11.85 -45.68 8.80
CA MET A 5 -10.97 -44.64 9.34
C MET A 5 -9.98 -45.26 10.33
N TYR A 6 -8.68 -45.08 10.07
CA TYR A 6 -7.62 -45.46 11.01
C TYR A 6 -7.58 -44.45 12.16
N LYS A 7 -7.74 -44.92 13.42
CA LYS A 7 -7.56 -44.08 14.60
C LYS A 7 -6.07 -43.83 14.83
N LYS A 8 -5.63 -42.57 14.79
CA LYS A 8 -4.28 -42.18 15.23
C LYS A 8 -4.16 -42.38 16.75
N ARG A 9 -2.97 -42.77 17.22
CA ARG A 9 -2.68 -42.89 18.66
C ARG A 9 -2.75 -41.50 19.30
N ALA A 10 -3.46 -41.36 20.42
CA ALA A 10 -3.50 -40.10 21.17
C ALA A 10 -2.07 -39.59 21.45
N GLY A 11 -1.82 -38.30 21.24
CA GLY A 11 -0.48 -37.69 21.37
C GLY A 11 0.46 -37.79 20.16
N THR A 12 0.19 -38.67 19.18
CA THR A 12 1.02 -38.77 17.94
C THR A 12 0.64 -37.76 16.84
N SER A 13 -0.34 -36.90 17.12
CA SER A 13 -0.80 -35.83 16.21
C SER A 13 -0.13 -34.49 16.51
N GLY A 14 0.62 -34.38 17.61
CA GLY A 14 1.24 -33.16 18.12
C GLY A 14 2.56 -32.83 17.42
N ILE A 15 2.57 -32.87 16.09
CA ILE A 15 3.72 -32.40 15.33
C ILE A 15 3.55 -30.90 15.20
N GLN A 16 4.41 -30.16 15.90
CA GLN A 16 4.38 -28.70 15.95
C GLN A 16 5.65 -28.11 15.31
N GLY A 17 5.58 -26.81 15.00
CA GLY A 17 6.71 -26.03 14.48
C GLY A 17 7.30 -26.62 13.20
N GLN A 18 8.62 -26.56 13.07
CA GLN A 18 9.36 -26.95 11.86
C GLN A 18 9.07 -28.38 11.38
N LEU A 19 8.73 -29.32 12.27
CA LEU A 19 8.40 -30.69 11.88
C LEU A 19 7.03 -30.79 11.19
N TYR A 20 6.10 -29.89 11.50
CA TYR A 20 4.79 -29.80 10.84
C TYR A 20 4.98 -29.32 9.40
N GLU A 21 5.72 -28.23 9.23
CA GLU A 21 6.11 -27.68 7.93
C GLU A 21 6.89 -28.70 7.11
N THR A 22 7.90 -29.36 7.70
CA THR A 22 8.72 -30.38 7.03
C THR A 22 7.86 -31.55 6.50
N LYS A 23 6.86 -31.99 7.25
CA LYS A 23 5.95 -33.06 6.78
C LYS A 23 5.01 -32.58 5.70
N LEU A 24 4.52 -31.34 5.82
CA LEU A 24 3.67 -30.73 4.81
C LEU A 24 4.42 -30.58 3.49
N ILE A 25 5.63 -30.00 3.50
CA ILE A 25 6.44 -29.87 2.29
C ILE A 25 6.84 -31.22 1.71
N SER A 26 7.18 -32.20 2.54
CA SER A 26 7.51 -33.56 2.06
C SER A 26 6.32 -34.19 1.33
N LEU A 27 5.10 -34.01 1.85
CA LEU A 27 3.88 -34.50 1.22
C LEU A 27 3.60 -33.77 -0.10
N ILE A 28 3.70 -32.44 -0.11
CA ILE A 28 3.47 -31.61 -1.29
C ILE A 28 4.49 -31.96 -2.38
N TYR A 29 5.78 -32.05 -2.03
CA TYR A 29 6.84 -32.45 -2.94
C TYR A 29 6.58 -33.84 -3.54
N PHE A 30 6.20 -34.81 -2.70
CA PHE A 30 5.86 -36.15 -3.18
C PHE A 30 4.72 -36.11 -4.20
N ARG A 31 3.66 -35.34 -3.94
CA ARG A 31 2.50 -35.21 -4.82
C ARG A 31 2.79 -34.44 -6.09
N LEU A 32 3.60 -33.39 -6.04
CA LEU A 32 4.05 -32.67 -7.22
C LEU A 32 4.94 -33.55 -8.12
N THR A 33 5.78 -34.40 -7.52
CA THR A 33 6.68 -35.29 -8.23
C THR A 33 5.96 -36.47 -8.90
N HIS A 34 4.91 -36.99 -8.27
CA HIS A 34 4.23 -38.22 -8.70
C HIS A 34 2.79 -37.99 -9.16
N GLY A 35 2.35 -36.73 -9.29
CA GLY A 35 1.01 -36.39 -9.73
C GLY A 35 0.90 -36.50 -11.25
N ASP A 36 0.03 -37.37 -11.74
CA ASP A 36 -0.15 -37.60 -13.20
C ASP A 36 -0.56 -36.33 -13.96
N SER A 37 -1.20 -35.39 -13.25
CA SER A 37 -1.66 -34.09 -13.76
C SER A 37 -0.58 -32.99 -13.75
N VAL A 38 0.58 -33.22 -13.13
CA VAL A 38 1.65 -32.21 -13.02
C VAL A 38 2.70 -32.45 -14.11
N GLU A 39 2.96 -31.44 -14.95
CA GLU A 39 3.97 -31.54 -16.00
C GLU A 39 5.35 -31.06 -15.54
N GLN A 40 5.37 -29.91 -14.87
CA GLN A 40 6.57 -29.28 -14.34
C GLN A 40 6.19 -28.48 -13.10
N PHE A 41 7.08 -28.41 -12.13
CA PHE A 41 6.88 -27.57 -10.96
C PHE A 41 8.19 -26.96 -10.44
N SER A 42 8.06 -25.89 -9.66
CA SER A 42 9.11 -25.34 -8.81
C SER A 42 8.56 -25.18 -7.40
N LEU A 43 9.34 -25.52 -6.39
CA LEU A 43 8.93 -25.55 -4.98
C LEU A 43 10.00 -24.84 -4.15
N ALA A 44 9.55 -23.99 -3.23
CA ALA A 44 10.37 -23.26 -2.27
C ALA A 44 9.70 -23.30 -0.88
N THR A 45 10.47 -22.98 0.15
CA THR A 45 10.04 -22.96 1.55
C THR A 45 10.79 -21.89 2.32
N ASN A 46 10.15 -21.34 3.35
CA ASN A 46 10.70 -20.31 4.24
C ASN A 46 11.31 -19.14 3.46
N ARG A 47 10.50 -18.57 2.57
CA ARG A 47 10.88 -17.45 1.71
C ARG A 47 10.78 -16.12 2.44
N ASP A 48 11.91 -15.66 2.99
CA ASP A 48 12.01 -14.37 3.69
C ASP A 48 11.53 -13.16 2.86
N ASP A 49 11.54 -13.27 1.53
CA ASP A 49 11.29 -12.16 0.63
C ASP A 49 9.82 -11.95 0.26
N ILE A 50 8.88 -12.79 0.71
CA ILE A 50 7.47 -12.71 0.25
C ILE A 50 6.41 -12.48 1.33
N GLY A 51 6.82 -12.38 2.61
CA GLY A 51 5.92 -12.06 3.72
C GLY A 51 5.29 -13.30 4.34
N GLU A 52 4.03 -13.22 4.72
CA GLU A 52 3.33 -14.23 5.56
C GLU A 52 2.75 -15.44 4.81
N PHE A 53 3.18 -15.70 3.58
CA PHE A 53 2.76 -16.89 2.84
C PHE A 53 3.99 -17.62 2.31
N ASP A 54 4.99 -17.73 3.16
CA ASP A 54 6.36 -18.13 2.86
C ASP A 54 6.71 -19.57 3.24
N ASP A 55 5.95 -20.19 4.15
CA ASP A 55 6.21 -21.54 4.65
C ASP A 55 6.36 -22.55 3.50
N VAL A 56 5.42 -22.56 2.54
CA VAL A 56 5.51 -23.37 1.33
C VAL A 56 5.02 -22.59 0.11
N CYS A 57 5.85 -22.49 -0.92
CA CYS A 57 5.52 -21.80 -2.16
C CYS A 57 5.80 -22.71 -3.34
N PHE A 58 4.85 -22.86 -4.26
CA PHE A 58 5.15 -23.56 -5.51
C PHE A 58 4.40 -22.97 -6.69
N ILE A 59 4.94 -23.24 -7.87
CA ILE A 59 4.24 -23.08 -9.13
C ILE A 59 4.26 -24.41 -9.88
N ALA A 60 3.14 -24.78 -10.50
CA ALA A 60 3.00 -26.03 -11.23
C ALA A 60 2.21 -25.83 -12.53
N ASN A 61 2.69 -26.43 -13.61
CA ASN A 61 1.93 -26.55 -14.86
C ASN A 61 1.04 -27.78 -14.73
N ILE A 62 -0.28 -27.57 -14.77
CA ILE A 62 -1.28 -28.63 -14.60
C ILE A 62 -1.90 -28.97 -15.95
N LYS A 63 -1.90 -30.25 -16.32
CA LYS A 63 -2.52 -30.75 -17.55
C LYS A 63 -3.98 -30.33 -17.65
N GLY A 64 -4.36 -29.80 -18.81
CA GLY A 64 -5.73 -29.37 -19.08
C GLY A 64 -6.07 -27.97 -18.56
N PHE A 65 -5.10 -27.23 -18.02
CA PHE A 65 -5.26 -25.82 -17.66
C PHE A 65 -4.28 -24.97 -18.47
N ASP A 66 -4.79 -23.87 -19.04
CA ASP A 66 -3.97 -22.93 -19.81
C ASP A 66 -3.05 -22.08 -18.92
N LYS A 67 -3.46 -21.87 -17.67
CA LYS A 67 -2.69 -21.11 -16.69
C LYS A 67 -1.96 -22.03 -15.72
N PRO A 68 -0.68 -21.75 -15.41
CA PRO A 68 0.03 -22.36 -14.30
C PRO A 68 -0.64 -22.03 -12.96
N LEU A 69 -0.57 -22.99 -12.04
CA LEU A 69 -1.08 -22.87 -10.68
C LEU A 69 0.06 -22.45 -9.74
N ALA A 70 -0.03 -21.25 -9.17
CA ALA A 70 0.84 -20.80 -8.08
C ALA A 70 0.12 -20.89 -6.73
N VAL A 71 0.79 -21.46 -5.73
CA VAL A 71 0.29 -21.59 -4.37
C VAL A 71 1.30 -21.02 -3.38
N PHE A 72 0.85 -20.07 -2.58
CA PHE A 72 1.57 -19.46 -1.47
C PHE A 72 0.86 -19.85 -0.18
N LEU A 73 1.53 -20.61 0.68
CA LEU A 73 0.90 -21.28 1.81
C LEU A 73 1.54 -20.85 3.12
N GLN A 74 0.69 -20.55 4.10
CA GLN A 74 1.05 -20.38 5.49
C GLN A 74 0.48 -21.53 6.33
N ALA A 75 1.37 -22.31 6.92
CA ALA A 75 1.08 -23.37 7.87
C ALA A 75 0.77 -22.78 9.25
N LYS A 76 -0.46 -22.99 9.74
CA LYS A 76 -0.88 -22.61 11.11
C LYS A 76 -1.34 -23.85 11.87
N HIS A 77 -0.44 -24.43 12.66
CA HIS A 77 -0.80 -25.47 13.61
C HIS A 77 -1.36 -24.85 14.90
N ARG A 78 -2.56 -25.28 15.34
CA ARG A 78 -3.11 -24.94 16.65
C ARG A 78 -3.60 -26.21 17.34
N GLU A 79 -3.19 -26.40 18.61
CA GLU A 79 -3.54 -27.58 19.41
C GLU A 79 -4.98 -27.60 19.91
N ASN A 80 -5.65 -26.44 19.89
CA ASN A 80 -7.01 -26.29 20.35
C ASN A 80 -7.91 -26.03 19.15
N ASP A 81 -9.10 -26.65 19.12
CA ASP A 81 -10.21 -26.45 18.16
C ASP A 81 -10.73 -24.99 18.07
N LYS A 82 -9.96 -24.01 18.54
CA LYS A 82 -10.24 -22.59 18.38
C LYS A 82 -10.25 -22.25 16.90
N LEU A 83 -11.38 -21.74 16.45
CA LEU A 83 -11.60 -21.21 15.11
C LEU A 83 -10.45 -20.27 14.71
N LEU A 84 -9.90 -20.49 13.50
CA LEU A 84 -9.07 -19.47 12.87
C LEU A 84 -9.98 -18.27 12.58
N THR A 85 -9.81 -17.23 13.38
CA THR A 85 -10.53 -15.97 13.28
C THR A 85 -9.47 -14.91 13.03
N PHE A 86 -9.66 -14.14 11.96
CA PHE A 86 -8.96 -12.87 11.78
C PHE A 86 -9.63 -11.88 12.73
N THR A 87 -9.15 -11.85 13.97
CA THR A 87 -9.80 -11.13 15.07
C THR A 87 -9.48 -9.64 15.10
N SER A 88 -8.51 -9.19 14.29
CA SER A 88 -8.08 -7.80 14.24
C SER A 88 -7.86 -7.33 12.81
N GLU A 89 -8.18 -6.05 12.54
CA GLU A 89 -7.86 -5.36 11.28
C GLU A 89 -6.35 -5.46 10.96
N THR A 90 -5.51 -5.46 11.99
CA THR A 90 -4.05 -5.62 11.89
C THR A 90 -3.62 -7.00 11.37
N ASP A 91 -4.33 -8.07 11.70
CA ASP A 91 -4.00 -9.42 11.19
C ASP A 91 -4.29 -9.49 9.68
N LEU A 92 -5.43 -8.95 9.25
CA LEU A 92 -5.82 -8.96 7.85
C LEU A 92 -4.89 -8.07 7.01
N ALA A 93 -4.51 -6.90 7.54
CA ALA A 93 -3.55 -5.99 6.91
C ALA A 93 -2.22 -6.68 6.58
N LYS A 94 -1.74 -7.52 7.50
CA LYS A 94 -0.48 -8.27 7.37
C LYS A 94 -0.50 -9.23 6.17
N TYR A 95 -1.58 -10.01 6.05
CA TYR A 95 -1.76 -10.95 4.93
C TYR A 95 -1.97 -10.22 3.62
N PHE A 96 -2.71 -9.12 3.62
CA PHE A 96 -2.93 -8.34 2.41
C PHE A 96 -1.65 -7.65 1.91
N SER A 97 -0.82 -7.13 2.82
CA SER A 97 0.51 -6.60 2.47
C SER A 97 1.39 -7.67 1.82
N SER A 98 1.36 -8.90 2.34
CA SER A 98 2.07 -10.04 1.76
C SER A 98 1.54 -10.39 0.35
N TYR A 99 0.21 -10.36 0.16
CA TYR A 99 -0.41 -10.49 -1.15
C TYR A 99 0.12 -9.45 -2.15
N LEU A 100 0.16 -8.17 -1.77
CA LEU A 100 0.67 -7.11 -2.64
C LEU A 100 2.14 -7.30 -2.98
N LYS A 101 2.96 -7.71 -2.01
CA LYS A 101 4.38 -7.99 -2.20
C LYS A 101 4.60 -9.13 -3.19
N ILE A 102 3.88 -10.23 -3.01
CA ILE A 102 3.91 -11.39 -3.91
C ILE A 102 3.47 -10.99 -5.32
N ARG A 103 2.36 -10.25 -5.46
CA ARG A 103 1.89 -9.78 -6.77
C ARG A 103 2.94 -8.95 -7.50
N ARG A 104 3.67 -8.09 -6.80
CA ARG A 104 4.74 -7.25 -7.36
C ARG A 104 6.00 -8.04 -7.71
N ALA A 105 6.20 -9.23 -7.12
CA ALA A 105 7.36 -10.05 -7.40
C ALA A 105 7.30 -10.72 -8.79
N PHE A 106 6.10 -10.89 -9.35
CA PHE A 106 5.92 -11.44 -10.70
C PHE A 106 6.50 -10.52 -11.77
N GLU A 107 7.56 -10.98 -12.41
CA GLU A 107 8.29 -10.24 -13.43
C GLU A 107 8.78 -11.21 -14.53
N PRO A 108 8.39 -11.05 -15.81
CA PRO A 108 8.82 -11.94 -16.89
C PRO A 108 10.33 -12.01 -17.10
N SER A 109 11.07 -10.95 -16.73
CA SER A 109 12.54 -10.88 -16.75
C SER A 109 13.22 -11.38 -15.47
N GLY A 110 12.43 -11.86 -14.50
CA GLY A 110 12.92 -12.31 -13.21
C GLY A 110 13.77 -13.59 -13.32
N LYS A 111 14.70 -13.77 -12.38
CA LYS A 111 15.50 -15.02 -12.27
C LYS A 111 14.83 -16.09 -11.42
N ASP A 112 13.72 -15.75 -10.78
CA ASP A 112 13.03 -16.62 -9.85
C ASP A 112 11.98 -17.45 -10.58
N MET A 113 12.15 -18.77 -10.61
CA MET A 113 11.28 -19.67 -11.37
C MET A 113 9.80 -19.62 -10.94
N ILE A 114 9.51 -19.21 -9.70
CA ILE A 114 8.13 -19.03 -9.21
C ILE A 114 7.51 -17.75 -9.79
N PHE A 115 8.32 -16.71 -10.01
CA PHE A 115 7.88 -15.36 -10.36
C PHE A 115 8.22 -14.92 -11.79
N GLU A 116 8.95 -15.73 -12.57
CA GLU A 116 9.35 -15.46 -13.96
C GLU A 116 8.14 -15.57 -14.92
N ARG A 117 7.17 -14.65 -14.79
CA ARG A 117 5.97 -14.48 -15.64
C ARG A 117 5.15 -13.28 -15.17
N LYS A 118 4.09 -12.94 -15.91
CA LYS A 118 3.10 -11.98 -15.43
C LYS A 118 2.14 -12.62 -14.43
N TYR A 119 1.73 -11.82 -13.44
CA TYR A 119 0.73 -12.25 -12.45
C TYR A 119 -0.58 -12.69 -13.12
N ASP A 120 -1.10 -11.93 -14.09
CA ASP A 120 -2.39 -12.20 -14.73
C ASP A 120 -2.40 -13.47 -15.62
N GLU A 121 -1.21 -13.93 -16.00
CA GLU A 121 -0.99 -15.17 -16.75
C GLU A 121 -0.90 -16.39 -15.81
N THR A 122 -1.04 -16.21 -14.49
CA THR A 122 -0.91 -17.25 -13.47
C THR A 122 -2.13 -17.31 -12.57
N GLU A 123 -2.64 -18.50 -12.27
CA GLU A 123 -3.69 -18.65 -11.25
C GLU A 123 -3.04 -18.75 -9.87
N CYS A 124 -3.28 -17.75 -9.01
CA CYS A 124 -2.60 -17.62 -7.72
C CYS A 124 -3.53 -17.90 -6.53
N PHE A 125 -3.10 -18.77 -5.62
CA PHE A 125 -3.82 -19.07 -4.37
C PHE A 125 -2.98 -18.73 -3.13
N PHE A 126 -3.61 -18.05 -2.18
CA PHE A 126 -3.04 -17.69 -0.88
C PHE A 126 -3.76 -18.51 0.19
N ILE A 127 -3.07 -19.49 0.77
CA ILE A 127 -3.70 -20.58 1.51
C ILE A 127 -3.23 -20.59 2.96
N MET A 128 -4.19 -20.51 3.89
CA MET A 128 -3.96 -20.77 5.30
C MET A 128 -4.19 -22.26 5.58
N TYR A 129 -3.10 -23.00 5.78
CA TYR A 129 -3.14 -24.44 6.03
C TYR A 129 -3.18 -24.75 7.52
N THR A 130 -4.33 -25.20 8.02
CA THR A 130 -4.54 -25.32 9.46
C THR A 130 -5.26 -26.61 9.86
N THR A 131 -4.95 -27.07 11.08
CA THR A 131 -5.68 -28.15 11.76
C THR A 131 -6.98 -27.69 12.41
N THR A 132 -7.23 -26.38 12.45
CA THR A 132 -8.44 -25.81 13.05
C THR A 132 -9.66 -25.98 12.15
N LYS A 133 -10.84 -26.09 12.76
CA LYS A 133 -12.09 -26.02 12.01
C LYS A 133 -12.27 -24.62 11.45
N GLY A 134 -12.59 -24.54 10.16
CA GLY A 134 -12.93 -23.28 9.50
C GLY A 134 -14.16 -22.62 10.14
N SER A 135 -14.30 -21.31 9.91
CA SER A 135 -15.51 -20.59 10.33
C SER A 135 -16.76 -21.24 9.73
N PRO A 136 -17.88 -21.34 10.45
CA PRO A 136 -19.15 -21.80 9.88
C PRO A 136 -19.63 -20.94 8.70
N LYS A 137 -19.11 -19.70 8.60
CA LYS A 137 -19.37 -18.77 7.49
C LYS A 137 -18.55 -19.09 6.24
N ASN A 138 -17.51 -19.92 6.35
CA ASN A 138 -16.71 -20.29 5.19
C ASN A 138 -17.55 -21.15 4.25
N LYS A 139 -17.40 -20.91 2.96
CA LYS A 139 -18.04 -21.71 1.92
C LYS A 139 -17.00 -22.66 1.31
N MET A 140 -17.48 -23.77 0.74
CA MET A 140 -16.60 -24.63 -0.04
C MET A 140 -16.07 -23.82 -1.23
N TYR A 141 -14.79 -23.99 -1.54
CA TYR A 141 -14.21 -23.43 -2.76
C TYR A 141 -14.59 -24.35 -3.94
N GLU A 142 -15.27 -23.80 -4.94
CA GLU A 142 -15.81 -24.55 -6.09
C GLU A 142 -15.16 -24.14 -7.43
N GLY A 143 -14.00 -23.46 -7.39
CA GLY A 143 -13.33 -23.03 -8.61
C GLY A 143 -12.67 -24.17 -9.38
N ALA A 144 -12.23 -23.87 -10.61
CA ALA A 144 -11.71 -24.88 -11.55
C ALA A 144 -10.51 -25.68 -11.01
N PHE A 145 -9.72 -25.09 -10.11
CA PHE A 145 -8.57 -25.73 -9.47
C PHE A 145 -8.90 -26.44 -8.14
N ALA A 146 -10.17 -26.52 -7.71
CA ALA A 146 -10.54 -27.05 -6.40
C ALA A 146 -10.08 -28.50 -6.16
N GLU A 147 -10.33 -29.40 -7.12
CA GLU A 147 -9.87 -30.80 -7.00
C GLU A 147 -8.34 -30.90 -7.11
N CYS A 148 -7.72 -30.11 -7.99
CA CYS A 148 -6.25 -30.06 -8.11
C CYS A 148 -5.58 -29.65 -6.79
N LEU A 149 -6.07 -28.58 -6.15
CA LEU A 149 -5.58 -28.14 -4.85
C LEU A 149 -5.76 -29.23 -3.79
N LYS A 150 -6.92 -29.87 -3.75
CA LYS A 150 -7.19 -30.96 -2.81
C LYS A 150 -6.23 -32.14 -3.00
N GLU A 151 -5.94 -32.52 -4.24
CA GLU A 151 -4.98 -33.58 -4.56
C GLU A 151 -3.56 -33.19 -4.15
N LEU A 152 -3.11 -31.97 -4.47
CA LEU A 152 -1.74 -31.50 -4.23
C LEU A 152 -1.46 -31.22 -2.75
N ILE A 153 -2.34 -30.53 -2.04
CA ILE A 153 -2.06 -30.03 -0.68
C ILE A 153 -3.01 -30.59 0.40
N GLY A 154 -4.17 -31.12 0.03
CA GLY A 154 -5.20 -31.55 1.00
C GLY A 154 -4.79 -32.78 1.82
N THR A 155 -4.95 -32.73 3.15
CA THR A 155 -4.81 -33.92 4.05
C THR A 155 -6.10 -34.28 4.77
N GLY A 156 -7.21 -33.60 4.44
CA GLY A 156 -8.50 -33.73 5.11
C GLY A 156 -9.66 -33.31 4.21
N GLY A 157 -10.51 -32.43 4.72
CA GLY A 157 -11.70 -31.93 4.01
C GLY A 157 -11.37 -31.03 2.81
N CYS A 158 -12.42 -30.63 2.08
CA CYS A 158 -12.31 -29.73 0.93
C CYS A 158 -11.75 -28.36 1.33
N CYS A 159 -11.11 -27.67 0.38
CA CYS A 159 -10.72 -26.27 0.54
C CYS A 159 -11.96 -25.41 0.79
N THR A 160 -11.87 -24.51 1.76
CA THR A 160 -12.92 -23.54 2.05
C THR A 160 -12.40 -22.13 1.90
N GLN A 161 -13.22 -21.23 1.39
CA GLN A 161 -12.92 -19.81 1.29
C GLN A 161 -13.74 -19.01 2.33
N PRO A 162 -13.18 -17.94 2.91
CA PRO A 162 -13.95 -17.01 3.73
C PRO A 162 -15.09 -16.41 2.92
N SER A 163 -16.27 -16.27 3.55
CA SER A 163 -17.26 -15.32 3.04
C SER A 163 -16.79 -13.91 3.40
N TYR A 164 -16.89 -12.97 2.47
CA TYR A 164 -16.58 -11.56 2.67
C TYR A 164 -17.79 -10.68 2.35
N THR A 165 -17.80 -9.48 2.91
CA THR A 165 -18.76 -8.40 2.62
C THR A 165 -18.06 -7.21 1.99
N ASP A 166 -18.82 -6.25 1.45
CA ASP A 166 -18.25 -5.00 0.93
C ASP A 166 -17.46 -4.24 2.02
N ASP A 167 -17.92 -4.29 3.27
CA ASP A 167 -17.19 -3.73 4.42
C ASP A 167 -15.77 -4.32 4.59
N ASP A 168 -15.58 -5.61 4.28
CA ASP A 168 -14.27 -6.26 4.35
C ASP A 168 -13.34 -5.74 3.23
N LEU A 169 -13.90 -5.47 2.05
CA LEU A 169 -13.17 -4.87 0.93
C LEU A 169 -12.80 -3.42 1.23
N ASP A 170 -13.74 -2.64 1.78
CA ASP A 170 -13.50 -1.26 2.20
C ASP A 170 -12.39 -1.17 3.25
N LEU A 171 -12.38 -2.09 4.22
CA LEU A 171 -11.31 -2.20 5.21
C LEU A 171 -9.96 -2.46 4.54
N LEU A 172 -9.88 -3.44 3.64
CA LEU A 172 -8.66 -3.75 2.90
C LEU A 172 -8.18 -2.56 2.06
N CYS A 173 -9.09 -1.88 1.36
CA CYS A 173 -8.79 -0.66 0.60
C CYS A 173 -8.23 0.43 1.51
N LYS A 174 -8.82 0.67 2.69
CA LYS A 174 -8.32 1.65 3.67
C LYS A 174 -6.90 1.32 4.13
N ILE A 175 -6.61 0.05 4.39
CA ILE A 175 -5.25 -0.39 4.78
C ILE A 175 -4.24 -0.08 3.66
N VAL A 176 -4.57 -0.42 2.41
CA VAL A 176 -3.70 -0.14 1.25
C VAL A 176 -3.47 1.34 1.06
N MET A 177 -4.54 2.14 1.18
CA MET A 177 -4.44 3.59 1.05
C MET A 177 -3.54 4.17 2.13
N LYS A 178 -3.64 3.71 3.40
CA LYS A 178 -2.75 4.16 4.48
C LYS A 178 -1.27 3.83 4.22
N ASP A 179 -0.98 2.64 3.70
CA ASP A 179 0.39 2.23 3.33
C ASP A 179 0.95 3.08 2.19
N GLN A 180 0.13 3.30 1.15
CA GLN A 180 0.48 4.15 0.01
C GLN A 180 0.69 5.60 0.44
N ILE A 181 -0.18 6.15 1.28
CA ILE A 181 -0.05 7.51 1.83
C ILE A 181 1.22 7.64 2.67
N THR A 182 1.54 6.65 3.51
CA THR A 182 2.79 6.63 4.26
C THR A 182 4.00 6.69 3.33
N THR A 183 4.01 5.83 2.30
CA THR A 183 5.05 5.81 1.27
C THR A 183 5.16 7.15 0.53
N LEU A 184 4.02 7.74 0.16
CA LEU A 184 3.94 9.05 -0.51
C LEU A 184 4.57 10.14 0.36
N ALA A 185 4.20 10.21 1.64
CA ALA A 185 4.71 11.21 2.58
C ALA A 185 6.23 11.05 2.82
N THR A 186 6.72 9.82 2.95
CA THR A 186 8.16 9.55 3.06
C THR A 186 8.94 9.96 1.81
N GLN A 187 8.40 9.68 0.61
CA GLN A 187 9.03 10.10 -0.63
C GLN A 187 9.02 11.63 -0.81
N LEU A 188 7.93 12.28 -0.41
CA LEU A 188 7.83 13.74 -0.42
C LEU A 188 8.86 14.37 0.53
N ALA A 189 8.96 13.85 1.76
CA ALA A 189 9.98 14.26 2.72
C ALA A 189 11.40 14.06 2.17
N LYS A 190 11.63 12.93 1.49
CA LYS A 190 12.91 12.67 0.84
C LYS A 190 13.24 13.74 -0.19
N PHE A 191 12.30 14.06 -1.08
CA PHE A 191 12.48 15.12 -2.08
C PHE A 191 12.78 16.49 -1.44
N ILE A 192 12.01 16.87 -0.42
CA ILE A 192 12.19 18.14 0.31
C ILE A 192 13.60 18.26 0.90
N CYS A 193 14.08 17.18 1.52
CA CYS A 193 15.34 17.20 2.26
C CYS A 193 16.58 16.87 1.42
N ASP A 194 16.43 16.33 0.21
CA ASP A 194 17.57 16.02 -0.65
C ASP A 194 18.18 17.30 -1.29
N GLU A 195 17.66 18.50 -0.96
CA GLU A 195 18.17 19.87 -1.28
C GLU A 195 18.59 20.13 -2.73
N SER A 196 18.22 19.24 -3.66
CA SER A 196 18.45 19.46 -5.07
C SER A 196 17.48 20.52 -5.56
N ASP A 197 18.00 21.52 -6.26
CA ASP A 197 17.22 22.54 -6.97
C ASP A 197 16.48 21.95 -8.20
N SER A 198 16.25 20.62 -8.17
CA SER A 198 15.72 19.78 -9.22
C SER A 198 14.20 19.67 -9.14
N GLU A 199 13.59 19.46 -10.29
CA GLU A 199 12.14 19.22 -10.38
C GLU A 199 11.78 17.89 -9.72
N MET A 200 10.69 17.89 -8.96
CA MET A 200 10.16 16.67 -8.36
C MET A 200 9.83 15.63 -9.44
N SER A 201 10.52 14.49 -9.39
CA SER A 201 10.28 13.40 -10.34
C SER A 201 8.90 12.79 -10.12
N THR A 202 8.05 12.87 -11.14
CA THR A 202 6.77 12.14 -11.23
C THR A 202 6.91 10.80 -11.93
N ASN A 203 8.13 10.36 -12.26
CA ASN A 203 8.37 9.02 -12.80
C ASN A 203 8.23 7.90 -11.75
N ASN A 204 7.93 8.27 -10.51
CA ASN A 204 7.58 7.35 -9.45
C ASN A 204 6.06 7.12 -9.45
N ASP A 205 5.64 5.86 -9.62
CA ASP A 205 4.24 5.43 -9.71
C ASP A 205 3.33 6.05 -8.63
N ILE A 206 3.83 6.24 -7.42
CA ILE A 206 2.99 6.77 -6.33
C ILE A 206 2.81 8.29 -6.44
N MET A 207 3.86 9.03 -6.78
CA MET A 207 3.76 10.49 -7.02
C MET A 207 2.88 10.76 -8.24
N LEU A 208 3.01 9.93 -9.29
CA LEU A 208 2.17 10.02 -10.47
C LEU A 208 0.69 9.79 -10.16
N ARG A 209 0.36 8.87 -9.23
CA ARG A 209 -1.03 8.61 -8.85
C ARG A 209 -1.62 9.71 -7.97
N TYR A 210 -0.83 10.32 -7.09
CA TYR A 210 -1.35 11.18 -6.03
C TYR A 210 -1.07 12.67 -6.21
N HIS A 211 -0.34 13.11 -7.24
CA HIS A 211 0.00 14.52 -7.42
C HIS A 211 -1.21 15.45 -7.50
N VAL A 212 -2.35 14.97 -7.99
CA VAL A 212 -3.57 15.78 -8.06
C VAL A 212 -4.17 16.02 -6.68
N ILE A 213 -4.27 14.96 -5.87
CA ILE A 213 -4.74 15.06 -4.48
C ILE A 213 -3.81 15.97 -3.67
N LEU A 214 -2.49 15.89 -3.90
CA LEU A 214 -1.51 16.78 -3.29
C LEU A 214 -1.73 18.25 -3.72
N ALA A 215 -1.98 18.52 -4.99
CA ALA A 215 -2.27 19.88 -5.46
C ALA A 215 -3.61 20.43 -4.95
N LEU A 216 -4.57 19.58 -4.65
CA LEU A 216 -5.87 19.99 -4.10
C LEU A 216 -5.81 20.27 -2.60
N ASN A 217 -5.11 19.43 -1.83
CA ASN A 217 -5.21 19.44 -0.36
C ASN A 217 -3.93 19.84 0.38
N VAL A 218 -2.78 19.82 -0.31
CA VAL A 218 -1.47 20.02 0.33
C VAL A 218 -0.74 21.25 -0.20
N PHE A 219 -0.83 21.52 -1.51
CA PHE A 219 -0.07 22.57 -2.18
C PHE A 219 -0.92 23.63 -2.87
N ASP A 220 -0.49 24.88 -2.78
CA ASP A 220 -0.82 25.91 -3.76
C ASP A 220 0.14 25.77 -4.94
N VAL A 221 -0.39 25.48 -6.12
CA VAL A 221 0.39 25.23 -7.33
C VAL A 221 0.24 26.41 -8.28
N SER A 222 1.38 27.02 -8.64
CA SER A 222 1.46 28.15 -9.56
C SER A 222 1.11 27.78 -11.00
N GLU A 223 0.96 28.81 -11.84
CA GLU A 223 1.02 28.65 -13.28
C GLU A 223 2.39 28.15 -13.75
N ILE A 224 2.43 27.63 -14.98
CA ILE A 224 3.66 27.15 -15.62
C ILE A 224 4.62 28.33 -15.78
N GLN A 225 5.80 28.20 -15.21
CA GLN A 225 6.91 29.16 -15.32
C GLN A 225 7.56 29.07 -16.71
N PRO A 226 8.26 30.12 -17.18
CA PRO A 226 8.93 30.14 -18.49
C PRO A 226 9.88 28.96 -18.74
N GLU A 227 10.49 28.42 -17.68
CA GLU A 227 11.41 27.30 -17.74
C GLU A 227 10.70 25.93 -17.78
N GLY A 228 9.37 25.90 -17.90
CA GLY A 228 8.59 24.68 -18.15
C GLY A 228 8.22 23.85 -16.93
N HIS A 229 8.31 24.43 -15.73
CA HIS A 229 7.94 23.80 -14.44
C HIS A 229 6.91 24.67 -13.70
N ARG A 230 6.34 24.16 -12.61
CA ARG A 230 5.50 24.93 -11.66
C ARG A 230 6.18 25.04 -10.32
N ILE A 231 5.74 26.00 -9.51
CA ILE A 231 6.13 26.13 -8.12
C ILE A 231 4.98 25.69 -7.24
N ALA A 232 5.25 24.78 -6.31
CA ALA A 232 4.34 24.35 -5.27
C ALA A 232 4.78 24.91 -3.91
N SER A 233 3.85 25.52 -3.18
CA SER A 233 4.03 25.95 -1.78
C SER A 233 2.99 25.27 -0.90
N PHE A 234 3.33 24.96 0.35
CA PHE A 234 2.35 24.35 1.27
C PHE A 234 1.20 25.30 1.57
N ARG A 235 -0.03 24.78 1.54
CA ARG A 235 -1.20 25.54 1.96
C ARG A 235 -1.24 25.70 3.47
N GLN A 236 -1.83 26.79 3.94
CA GLN A 236 -2.03 27.00 5.37
C GLN A 236 -3.06 26.02 5.96
N ASP A 237 -4.11 25.72 5.19
CA ASP A 237 -5.23 24.88 5.59
C ASP A 237 -4.86 23.39 5.69
N PHE A 238 -3.83 22.93 4.96
CA PHE A 238 -3.22 21.60 5.11
C PHE A 238 -2.91 21.26 6.58
N PHE A 239 -2.40 22.22 7.35
CA PHE A 239 -2.03 22.01 8.75
C PHE A 239 -3.26 21.93 9.67
N THR A 240 -4.37 22.54 9.29
CA THR A 240 -5.63 22.54 10.04
C THR A 240 -6.65 21.52 9.52
N ASN A 241 -6.31 20.76 8.48
CA ASN A 241 -7.18 19.76 7.88
C ASN A 241 -7.37 18.57 8.82
N ASN A 242 -8.62 18.09 8.94
CA ASN A 242 -9.02 17.01 9.83
C ASN A 242 -9.38 15.71 9.09
N GLU A 243 -9.27 15.69 7.76
CA GLU A 243 -9.49 14.49 6.96
C GLU A 243 -8.41 13.44 7.30
N GLU A 244 -8.84 12.21 7.59
CA GLU A 244 -7.97 11.13 8.11
C GLU A 244 -6.69 10.94 7.27
N PHE A 245 -6.81 10.94 5.95
CA PHE A 245 -5.69 10.72 5.03
C PHE A 245 -4.74 11.92 4.97
N ILE A 246 -5.27 13.14 4.98
CA ILE A 246 -4.46 14.37 4.99
C ILE A 246 -3.71 14.52 6.31
N VAL A 247 -4.38 14.19 7.43
CA VAL A 247 -3.75 14.11 8.75
C VAL A 247 -2.61 13.09 8.76
N LEU A 248 -2.80 11.93 8.13
CA LEU A 248 -1.74 10.92 8.01
C LEU A 248 -0.54 11.44 7.19
N ILE A 249 -0.79 12.07 6.02
CA ILE A 249 0.28 12.72 5.23
C ILE A 249 1.05 13.71 6.10
N LYS A 250 0.32 14.62 6.77
CA LYS A 250 0.90 15.67 7.63
C LYS A 250 1.79 15.08 8.73
N ASN A 251 1.28 14.10 9.47
CA ASN A 251 1.98 13.51 10.60
C ASN A 251 3.28 12.81 10.17
N ILE A 252 3.22 12.00 9.10
CA ILE A 252 4.40 11.29 8.58
C ILE A 252 5.40 12.28 7.97
N LEU A 253 4.94 13.22 7.16
CA LEU A 253 5.78 14.21 6.50
C LEU A 253 6.58 15.06 7.50
N CYS A 254 5.91 15.58 8.54
CA CYS A 254 6.58 16.40 9.55
C CYS A 254 7.67 15.60 10.28
N LEU A 255 7.39 14.36 10.66
CA LEU A 255 8.38 13.50 11.32
C LEU A 255 9.58 13.19 10.40
N GLU A 256 9.34 12.84 9.14
CA GLU A 256 10.41 12.48 8.20
C GLU A 256 11.29 13.68 7.83
N VAL A 257 10.71 14.87 7.68
CA VAL A 257 11.48 16.11 7.45
C VAL A 257 12.36 16.45 8.64
N LEU A 258 11.83 16.35 9.87
CA LEU A 258 12.59 16.61 11.08
C LEU A 258 13.73 15.61 11.32
N LYS A 259 13.54 14.33 10.95
CA LYS A 259 14.61 13.31 11.03
C LYS A 259 15.83 13.68 10.18
N LYS A 260 15.60 14.33 9.04
CA LYS A 260 16.67 14.71 8.10
C LYS A 260 17.29 16.08 8.42
N GLN A 261 16.57 16.97 9.09
CA GLN A 261 17.10 18.24 9.57
C GLN A 261 17.93 18.05 10.86
N LYS A 262 19.19 17.66 10.71
CA LYS A 262 20.13 17.66 11.84
C LYS A 262 20.45 19.09 12.26
N SER A 263 19.83 19.56 13.33
CA SER A 263 20.24 20.80 14.00
C SER A 263 21.25 20.48 15.10
N GLU A 264 22.47 21.01 14.97
CA GLU A 264 23.43 21.06 16.08
C GLU A 264 22.93 22.05 17.13
N LYS A 265 22.23 21.56 18.17
CA LYS A 265 21.85 22.39 19.33
C LYS A 265 22.51 21.87 20.60
N ASN A 266 23.43 22.67 21.13
CA ASN A 266 24.22 22.43 22.35
C ASN A 266 23.44 22.38 23.69
N ASN A 267 22.09 22.36 23.67
CA ASN A 267 21.24 22.40 24.88
C ASN A 267 20.27 21.19 25.02
N GLY A 268 20.53 20.07 24.34
CA GLY A 268 19.61 18.93 24.29
C GLY A 268 19.28 18.28 25.64
N GLN A 269 20.27 18.14 26.54
CA GLN A 269 20.07 17.47 27.84
C GLN A 269 19.18 18.26 28.81
N SER A 270 19.34 19.58 28.91
CA SER A 270 18.52 20.39 29.84
C SER A 270 17.07 20.48 29.39
N LEU A 271 16.83 20.55 28.09
CA LEU A 271 15.49 20.48 27.50
C LEU A 271 14.86 19.10 27.69
N LEU A 272 15.63 18.02 27.56
CA LEU A 272 15.16 16.67 27.80
C LEU A 272 14.72 16.48 29.27
N LEU A 273 15.53 16.92 30.24
CA LEU A 273 15.16 16.89 31.66
C LEU A 273 13.86 17.67 31.93
N LYS A 274 13.72 18.85 31.33
CA LYS A 274 12.51 19.66 31.43
C LYS A 274 11.30 18.90 30.86
N PHE A 275 11.45 18.26 29.71
CA PHE A 275 10.39 17.45 29.10
C PHE A 275 10.01 16.25 29.98
N LEU A 276 10.99 15.52 30.51
CA LEU A 276 10.74 14.36 31.37
C LEU A 276 9.97 14.71 32.66
N SER A 277 10.13 15.95 33.17
CA SER A 277 9.33 16.45 34.29
C SER A 277 7.86 16.70 33.93
N LYS A 278 7.54 16.92 32.66
CA LYS A 278 6.17 17.12 32.14
C LYS A 278 6.05 16.56 30.70
N PRO A 279 5.87 15.24 30.54
CA PRO A 279 5.90 14.57 29.23
C PRO A 279 4.77 14.94 28.25
N SER A 280 3.83 15.80 28.67
CA SER A 280 2.75 16.35 27.83
C SER A 280 3.06 17.74 27.27
N ASP A 281 4.26 18.29 27.51
CA ASP A 281 4.65 19.62 27.02
C ASP A 281 5.07 19.58 25.55
N VAL A 282 4.09 19.81 24.67
CA VAL A 282 4.24 19.90 23.20
C VAL A 282 5.33 20.91 22.79
N THR A 283 5.44 22.04 23.49
CA THR A 283 6.39 23.10 23.13
C THR A 283 7.83 22.72 23.45
N THR A 284 8.04 21.99 24.53
CA THR A 284 9.37 21.46 24.86
C THR A 284 9.71 20.27 23.94
N LEU A 285 8.74 19.40 23.66
CA LEU A 285 8.92 18.26 22.76
C LEU A 285 9.24 18.69 21.32
N SER A 286 8.60 19.75 20.80
CA SER A 286 8.86 20.25 19.44
C SER A 286 10.30 20.73 19.25
N LYS A 287 10.95 21.19 20.33
CA LYS A 287 12.36 21.58 20.32
C LYS A 287 13.33 20.40 20.37
N LEU A 288 12.85 19.21 20.77
CA LEU A 288 13.64 17.99 20.94
C LEU A 288 13.49 17.02 19.76
N ILE A 289 12.30 16.92 19.15
CA ILE A 289 12.05 16.03 18.01
C ILE A 289 12.95 16.40 16.83
N GLY A 290 13.52 15.38 16.16
CA GLY A 290 14.44 15.51 15.02
C GLY A 290 15.90 15.74 15.41
N SER A 291 16.16 16.34 16.58
CA SER A 291 17.52 16.68 17.03
C SER A 291 18.04 15.79 18.16
N VAL A 292 17.21 15.56 19.18
CA VAL A 292 17.54 14.74 20.36
C VAL A 292 16.68 13.47 20.40
N LEU A 293 15.42 13.59 20.00
CA LEU A 293 14.43 12.53 20.01
C LEU A 293 13.96 12.21 18.59
N THR A 294 13.75 10.94 18.30
CA THR A 294 13.05 10.46 17.09
C THR A 294 11.81 9.67 17.50
N TYR A 295 10.84 9.54 16.61
CA TYR A 295 9.66 8.71 16.83
C TYR A 295 9.67 7.53 15.86
N LYS A 296 9.69 6.32 16.41
CA LYS A 296 9.76 5.06 15.66
C LYS A 296 9.02 3.96 16.43
N ASN A 297 8.33 3.08 15.71
CA ASN A 297 7.60 1.95 16.31
C ASN A 297 6.69 2.37 17.47
N ASP A 298 5.99 3.50 17.28
CA ASP A 298 5.11 4.13 18.25
C ASP A 298 5.76 4.54 19.59
N LYS A 299 7.07 4.81 19.57
CA LYS A 299 7.84 5.24 20.75
C LYS A 299 8.83 6.35 20.42
N LEU A 300 9.11 7.18 21.44
CA LEU A 300 10.21 8.14 21.39
C LEU A 300 11.52 7.42 21.71
N GLU A 301 12.52 7.64 20.87
CA GLU A 301 13.86 7.07 21.01
C GLU A 301 14.90 8.20 20.98
N LEU A 302 16.01 8.04 21.71
CA LEU A 302 17.12 9.00 21.68
C LEU A 302 17.96 8.83 20.41
N ILE A 303 18.31 9.94 19.76
CA ILE A 303 19.15 9.97 18.57
C ILE A 303 20.65 9.93 18.93
N SER A 304 21.04 10.53 20.06
CA SER A 304 22.46 10.71 20.45
C SER A 304 22.93 9.66 21.46
N GLU A 305 24.11 9.09 21.22
CA GLU A 305 24.82 8.18 22.13
C GLU A 305 25.44 8.88 23.36
N SER A 306 25.53 10.22 23.35
CA SER A 306 26.15 11.00 24.44
C SER A 306 25.24 11.21 25.67
N ILE A 307 24.04 10.63 25.68
CA ILE A 307 23.02 10.80 26.71
C ILE A 307 23.04 9.60 27.65
N THR A 308 23.01 9.85 28.96
CA THR A 308 23.16 8.82 30.00
C THR A 308 22.03 7.79 29.98
N ASP A 309 22.34 6.54 30.33
CA ASP A 309 21.37 5.43 30.42
C ASP A 309 20.19 5.75 31.36
N ASP A 310 20.38 6.59 32.38
CA ASP A 310 19.33 7.04 33.29
C ASP A 310 18.23 7.84 32.57
N LEU A 311 18.62 8.77 31.69
CA LEU A 311 17.66 9.57 30.91
C LEU A 311 16.88 8.71 29.92
N LYS A 312 17.53 7.67 29.37
CA LYS A 312 16.87 6.69 28.51
C LYS A 312 15.80 5.92 29.28
N GLN A 313 16.12 5.42 30.48
CA GLN A 313 15.13 4.73 31.32
C GLN A 313 13.96 5.65 31.75
N GLN A 314 14.24 6.93 31.99
CA GLN A 314 13.18 7.90 32.30
C GLN A 314 12.28 8.17 31.09
N LEU A 315 12.85 8.26 29.88
CA LEU A 315 12.08 8.40 28.64
C LEU A 315 11.21 7.17 28.37
N ASP A 316 11.74 5.96 28.55
CA ASP A 316 10.97 4.71 28.37
C ASP A 316 9.79 4.60 29.34
N LYS A 317 9.89 5.23 30.52
CA LYS A 317 8.78 5.33 31.50
C LYS A 317 7.83 6.48 31.21
N ALA A 318 8.24 7.47 30.43
CA ALA A 318 7.42 8.60 30.05
C ALA A 318 6.41 8.13 29.00
N ASN A 319 5.19 7.81 29.44
CA ASN A 319 4.11 7.45 28.54
C ASN A 319 3.61 8.69 27.78
N VAL A 320 4.19 8.95 26.62
CA VAL A 320 3.84 10.10 25.77
C VAL A 320 2.81 9.66 24.72
N PRO A 321 1.60 10.24 24.71
CA PRO A 321 0.60 9.92 23.70
C PRO A 321 1.08 10.27 22.28
N GLN A 322 0.79 9.41 21.31
CA GLN A 322 1.11 9.63 19.90
C GLN A 322 0.61 10.98 19.36
N ALA A 323 -0.60 11.39 19.76
CA ALA A 323 -1.16 12.68 19.37
C ALA A 323 -0.27 13.86 19.81
N THR A 324 0.31 13.80 21.02
CA THR A 324 1.26 14.81 21.53
C THR A 324 2.54 14.85 20.70
N VAL A 325 3.03 13.70 20.24
CA VAL A 325 4.20 13.63 19.37
C VAL A 325 3.92 14.27 18.02
N TYR A 326 2.76 13.97 17.42
CA TYR A 326 2.37 14.54 16.13
C TYR A 326 2.14 16.05 16.21
N GLU A 327 1.48 16.55 17.26
CA GLU A 327 1.31 17.98 17.48
C GLU A 327 2.66 18.70 17.64
N ALA A 328 3.61 18.09 18.37
CA ALA A 328 4.94 18.63 18.55
C ALA A 328 5.76 18.61 17.24
N ALA A 329 5.64 17.55 16.44
CA ALA A 329 6.28 17.46 15.13
C ALA A 329 5.73 18.49 14.15
N GLU A 330 4.41 18.70 14.12
CA GLU A 330 3.79 19.76 13.33
C GLU A 330 4.33 21.13 13.76
N LEU A 331 4.31 21.43 15.06
CA LEU A 331 4.79 22.70 15.60
C LEU A 331 6.26 22.99 15.22
N ALA A 332 7.09 21.95 15.14
CA ALA A 332 8.51 22.07 14.77
C ALA A 332 8.73 22.24 13.26
N ALA A 333 7.96 21.54 12.42
CA ALA A 333 8.18 21.50 10.97
C ALA A 333 7.41 22.58 10.20
N LYS A 334 6.30 23.10 10.76
CA LYS A 334 5.33 23.93 10.04
C LYS A 334 5.94 25.19 9.41
N GLU A 335 6.69 25.98 10.17
CA GLU A 335 7.29 27.22 9.64
C GLU A 335 8.27 26.93 8.50
N TYR A 336 9.08 25.88 8.64
CA TYR A 336 9.98 25.44 7.59
C TYR A 336 9.19 25.03 6.34
N LEU A 337 8.21 24.14 6.47
CA LEU A 337 7.41 23.65 5.34
C LEU A 337 6.67 24.78 4.62
N LEU A 338 6.03 25.69 5.34
CA LEU A 338 5.35 26.85 4.76
C LEU A 338 6.29 27.80 4.01
N SER A 339 7.57 27.85 4.37
CA SER A 339 8.56 28.68 3.69
C SER A 339 9.08 28.09 2.37
N LEU A 340 8.83 26.80 2.12
CA LEU A 340 9.38 26.10 0.96
C LEU A 340 8.69 26.49 -0.34
N LYS A 341 9.50 26.54 -1.39
CA LYS A 341 9.06 26.61 -2.78
C LYS A 341 9.65 25.44 -3.55
N LEU A 342 8.79 24.49 -3.92
CA LEU A 342 9.18 23.25 -4.55
C LEU A 342 8.98 23.35 -6.06
N LYS A 343 10.00 22.98 -6.85
CA LYS A 343 9.84 22.83 -8.30
C LYS A 343 9.13 21.52 -8.60
N VAL A 344 7.99 21.59 -9.28
CA VAL A 344 7.20 20.42 -9.68
C VAL A 344 6.93 20.46 -11.19
N PRO A 345 6.67 19.31 -11.84
CA PRO A 345 6.46 19.27 -13.29
C PRO A 345 5.28 20.14 -13.74
N ALA A 346 5.30 20.58 -15.00
CA ALA A 346 4.18 21.33 -15.60
C ALA A 346 2.82 20.61 -15.51
N SER A 347 2.83 19.28 -15.49
CA SER A 347 1.63 18.44 -15.34
C SER A 347 1.21 18.23 -13.88
N PHE A 348 1.99 18.69 -12.89
CA PHE A 348 1.65 18.49 -11.50
C PHE A 348 0.31 19.15 -11.16
N GLY A 349 -0.51 18.43 -10.39
CA GLY A 349 -1.86 18.85 -10.05
C GLY A 349 -2.90 18.80 -11.17
N ASN A 350 -2.56 18.58 -12.45
CA ASN A 350 -3.50 18.62 -13.58
C ASN A 350 -4.44 19.84 -13.61
N LYS A 351 -3.92 21.04 -13.32
CA LYS A 351 -4.64 22.32 -13.56
C LYS A 351 -4.90 22.57 -15.05
N ASP A 352 -4.01 22.07 -15.91
CA ASP A 352 -4.07 22.24 -17.36
C ASP A 352 -3.86 20.91 -18.10
N LEU A 353 -4.57 20.75 -19.22
CA LEU A 353 -4.31 19.67 -20.17
C LEU A 353 -2.98 19.97 -20.91
N THR A 354 -1.88 19.42 -20.41
CA THR A 354 -0.55 19.66 -20.98
C THR A 354 -0.34 18.82 -22.25
N ILE A 355 -0.49 19.42 -23.43
CA ILE A 355 -0.19 18.79 -24.72
C ILE A 355 1.16 19.29 -25.24
N ARG A 356 2.14 18.39 -25.37
CA ARG A 356 3.45 18.71 -25.96
C ARG A 356 3.38 18.65 -27.49
N GLY A 357 3.89 19.66 -28.19
CA GLY A 357 3.96 19.68 -29.65
C GLY A 357 4.07 21.09 -30.23
N ASP A 358 4.17 21.20 -31.55
CA ASP A 358 3.94 22.48 -32.23
C ASP A 358 2.44 22.83 -32.21
N ASN A 359 2.09 24.09 -32.48
CA ASN A 359 0.70 24.56 -32.42
C ASN A 359 -0.27 23.69 -33.23
N LYS A 360 0.18 23.16 -34.39
CA LYS A 360 -0.63 22.27 -35.23
C LYS A 360 -0.90 20.91 -34.58
N LYS A 361 0.08 20.31 -33.91
CA LYS A 361 -0.12 19.06 -33.15
C LYS A 361 -1.01 19.27 -31.93
N ILE A 362 -0.83 20.39 -31.22
CA ILE A 362 -1.66 20.76 -30.07
C ILE A 362 -3.12 20.91 -30.52
N GLU A 363 -3.38 21.69 -31.55
CA GLU A 363 -4.73 21.93 -32.08
C GLU A 363 -5.39 20.64 -32.57
N LYS A 364 -4.67 19.81 -33.34
CA LYS A 364 -5.18 18.51 -33.78
C LYS A 364 -5.55 17.60 -32.61
N ARG A 365 -4.77 17.67 -31.53
CA ARG A 365 -4.99 16.84 -30.35
C ARG A 365 -6.17 17.36 -29.50
N LEU A 366 -6.29 18.67 -29.32
CA LEU A 366 -7.46 19.28 -28.69
C LEU A 366 -8.73 18.93 -29.45
N ASN A 367 -8.73 19.07 -30.79
CA ASN A 367 -9.87 18.70 -31.63
C ASN A 367 -10.26 17.22 -31.47
N TYR A 368 -9.28 16.31 -31.39
CA TYR A 368 -9.54 14.90 -31.14
C TYR A 368 -10.19 14.66 -29.77
N LEU A 369 -9.67 15.27 -28.71
CA LEU A 369 -10.21 15.13 -27.36
C LEU A 369 -11.63 15.70 -27.28
N THR A 370 -11.86 16.91 -27.80
CA THR A 370 -13.18 17.56 -27.84
C THR A 370 -14.20 16.70 -28.58
N THR A 371 -13.82 16.14 -29.73
CA THR A 371 -14.71 15.26 -30.51
C THR A 371 -15.08 14.01 -29.70
N LYS A 372 -14.11 13.40 -29.00
CA LYS A 372 -14.35 12.24 -28.13
C LYS A 372 -15.25 12.56 -26.95
N PHE A 373 -15.09 13.71 -26.31
CA PHE A 373 -16.01 14.17 -25.27
C PHE A 373 -17.43 14.38 -25.80
N ILE A 374 -17.58 15.00 -26.98
CA ILE A 374 -18.88 15.18 -27.62
C ILE A 374 -19.53 13.84 -27.97
N GLU A 375 -18.77 12.86 -28.46
CA GLU A 375 -19.26 11.51 -28.72
C GLU A 375 -19.78 10.84 -27.45
N LEU A 376 -18.99 10.89 -26.36
CA LEU A 376 -19.35 10.31 -25.06
C LEU A 376 -20.61 10.97 -24.47
N LEU A 377 -20.71 12.30 -24.55
CA LEU A 377 -21.87 13.06 -24.06
C LEU A 377 -23.13 12.87 -24.92
N LYS A 378 -22.98 12.57 -26.21
CA LYS A 378 -24.13 12.27 -27.09
C LYS A 378 -24.64 10.84 -26.94
N GLN A 379 -23.79 9.93 -26.48
CA GLN A 379 -24.12 8.52 -26.29
C GLN A 379 -24.66 8.21 -24.89
N SER A 380 -24.61 9.17 -23.97
CA SER A 380 -25.15 9.05 -22.62
C SER A 380 -26.53 9.70 -22.51
N GLU A 381 -27.52 8.98 -21.97
CA GLU A 381 -28.74 9.62 -21.45
C GLU A 381 -28.40 10.48 -20.21
N PRO A 382 -29.25 11.44 -19.80
CA PRO A 382 -28.97 12.38 -18.70
C PRO A 382 -28.61 11.76 -17.34
N ASN A 383 -28.73 10.43 -17.19
CA ASN A 383 -28.43 9.67 -15.97
C ASN A 383 -27.46 8.48 -16.22
N ASP A 384 -26.88 8.36 -17.42
CA ASP A 384 -25.96 7.26 -17.74
C ASP A 384 -24.55 7.52 -17.22
N ILE A 385 -23.97 6.50 -16.61
CA ILE A 385 -22.56 6.47 -16.22
C ILE A 385 -21.72 6.26 -17.47
N VAL A 386 -20.96 7.27 -17.88
CA VAL A 386 -19.95 7.12 -18.92
C VAL A 386 -18.78 6.33 -18.34
N THR A 387 -18.68 5.05 -18.70
CA THR A 387 -17.56 4.20 -18.29
C THR A 387 -16.33 4.55 -19.11
N ILE A 388 -15.23 4.90 -18.42
CA ILE A 388 -13.93 5.13 -19.05
C ILE A 388 -13.14 3.82 -18.98
N ASP A 389 -13.07 3.10 -20.10
CA ASP A 389 -12.34 1.85 -20.24
C ASP A 389 -11.51 1.80 -21.54
N GLU A 390 -10.80 0.69 -21.75
CA GLU A 390 -9.89 0.45 -22.89
C GLU A 390 -10.55 0.61 -24.27
N SER A 391 -11.89 0.50 -24.37
CA SER A 391 -12.62 0.69 -25.63
C SER A 391 -12.55 2.12 -26.17
N LEU A 392 -12.22 3.11 -25.32
CA LEU A 392 -12.01 4.51 -25.70
C LEU A 392 -10.66 4.74 -26.42
N GLY A 393 -9.81 3.72 -26.44
CA GLY A 393 -8.56 3.65 -27.19
C GLY A 393 -7.35 4.22 -26.43
N ASP A 394 -6.22 3.54 -26.58
CA ASP A 394 -4.95 3.86 -25.91
C ASP A 394 -4.50 5.30 -26.09
N GLY A 395 -4.83 5.90 -27.22
CA GLY A 395 -4.57 7.32 -27.46
C GLY A 395 -5.28 8.19 -26.44
N PHE A 396 -6.59 8.01 -26.27
CA PHE A 396 -7.43 8.82 -25.38
C PHE A 396 -7.08 8.60 -23.91
N LEU A 397 -6.73 7.38 -23.52
CA LEU A 397 -6.45 7.01 -22.12
C LEU A 397 -5.00 7.30 -21.67
N LYS A 398 -4.12 7.78 -22.54
CA LYS A 398 -2.71 8.03 -22.21
C LYS A 398 -2.53 9.11 -21.15
N LEU A 399 -1.59 8.86 -20.23
CA LEU A 399 -1.06 9.83 -19.25
C LEU A 399 -0.45 11.10 -19.86
N ASN A 400 -0.01 11.04 -21.12
CA ASN A 400 0.53 12.19 -21.83
C ASN A 400 -0.39 12.57 -22.98
N GLY A 401 -1.04 13.74 -22.87
CA GLY A 401 -1.93 14.29 -23.90
C GLY A 401 -3.27 13.57 -24.05
N GLY A 402 -3.63 12.61 -23.18
CA GLY A 402 -4.95 11.95 -23.12
C GLY A 402 -5.73 12.35 -21.86
N ILE A 403 -6.97 11.85 -21.69
CA ILE A 403 -7.83 12.19 -20.56
C ILE A 403 -7.25 11.78 -19.21
N ALA A 404 -6.41 10.74 -19.15
CA ALA A 404 -5.77 10.31 -17.90
C ALA A 404 -4.84 11.39 -17.29
N CYS A 405 -4.35 12.35 -18.10
CA CYS A 405 -3.65 13.54 -17.60
C CYS A 405 -4.59 14.65 -17.12
N ALA A 406 -5.90 14.41 -17.15
CA ALA A 406 -6.97 15.34 -16.80
C ALA A 406 -7.87 14.78 -15.68
N VAL A 407 -7.81 13.45 -15.46
CA VAL A 407 -8.50 12.78 -14.36
C VAL A 407 -7.80 13.13 -13.04
N GLY A 408 -8.56 13.72 -12.12
CA GLY A 408 -8.12 14.16 -10.80
C GLY A 408 -8.61 15.58 -10.46
N ASN A 409 -8.73 16.47 -11.45
CA ASN A 409 -9.28 17.82 -11.26
C ASN A 409 -10.59 18.04 -12.01
N ILE A 410 -10.79 17.36 -13.14
CA ILE A 410 -11.94 17.64 -13.99
C ILE A 410 -13.18 16.90 -13.50
N LEU A 411 -13.05 15.72 -12.90
CA LEU A 411 -14.19 14.92 -12.41
C LEU A 411 -14.09 14.75 -10.88
N VAL A 412 -15.07 15.28 -10.14
CA VAL A 412 -15.23 15.16 -8.68
C VAL A 412 -16.41 14.26 -8.33
N PHE A 413 -16.26 13.46 -7.29
CA PHE A 413 -17.37 12.66 -6.76
C PHE A 413 -18.32 13.57 -5.97
N ASP A 414 -19.55 13.72 -6.46
CA ASP A 414 -20.59 14.44 -5.73
C ASP A 414 -21.27 13.48 -4.75
N GLU A 415 -21.03 13.71 -3.45
CA GLU A 415 -21.58 12.90 -2.37
C GLU A 415 -23.11 12.86 -2.38
N THR A 416 -23.77 13.93 -2.84
CA THR A 416 -25.22 14.05 -2.84
C THR A 416 -25.85 13.15 -3.90
N SER A 417 -25.31 13.19 -5.11
CA SER A 417 -25.83 12.40 -6.24
C SER A 417 -25.17 11.04 -6.40
N ARG A 418 -24.05 10.80 -5.71
CA ARG A 418 -23.20 9.60 -5.84
C ARG A 418 -22.57 9.42 -7.23
N PHE A 419 -22.46 10.50 -8.02
CA PHE A 419 -21.88 10.47 -9.37
C PHE A 419 -20.60 11.30 -9.48
N LEU A 420 -19.77 10.98 -10.47
CA LEU A 420 -18.64 11.82 -10.87
C LEU A 420 -19.15 12.97 -11.75
N LYS A 421 -18.87 14.21 -11.37
CA LYS A 421 -19.29 15.45 -12.04
C LYS A 421 -18.10 16.29 -12.45
N PHE A 422 -18.28 17.10 -13.48
CA PHE A 422 -17.28 18.10 -13.82
C PHE A 422 -17.10 19.12 -12.67
N THR A 423 -15.87 19.57 -12.39
CA THR A 423 -15.65 20.63 -11.40
C THR A 423 -16.16 21.96 -11.93
N ASP A 424 -17.21 22.50 -11.31
CA ASP A 424 -17.80 23.80 -11.66
C ASP A 424 -17.00 25.01 -11.09
N ASN A 425 -15.82 24.78 -10.52
CA ASN A 425 -14.97 25.84 -9.96
C ASN A 425 -14.28 26.64 -11.07
N CYS A 426 -15.06 27.44 -11.80
CA CYS A 426 -14.57 28.65 -12.44
C CYS A 426 -14.42 29.75 -11.37
N GLU A 427 -13.39 29.65 -10.53
CA GLU A 427 -12.84 30.86 -9.89
C GLU A 427 -11.62 31.30 -10.70
N SER A 428 -11.77 32.46 -11.33
CA SER A 428 -10.86 33.18 -12.22
C SER A 428 -9.55 33.61 -11.58
#